data_AF-S2VMK8-F1
#
_entry.id   AF-S2VMK8-F1
#
_cell.length_a   1.000
_cell.length_b   1.000
_cell.length_c   1.000
_cell.angle_alpha   90.00
_cell.angle_beta   90.00
_cell.angle_gamma   90.00
#
_symmetry.space_group_name_H-M   'P 1'
#
loop_
_entity.id
_entity.type
_entity.pdbx_description
1 polymer ?
#
loop_
_entity_poly.entity_id
_entity_poly.type
_entity_poly.pdbx_seq_one_letter_code
_entity_poly.pdbx_strand_id
1 'polypeptide(L)'
;MVSYQEAGKPFYPTDHCGVLRVVSDAVQPRYLAHVLQSAGRKARFSRDYRASIDRISSLSIQAPDINAQRRTIERVEELEMNIINAQRELDNLSERRNEVVAQFLR
;
A
#
# COMPACT_ATOMS: atom_id res chain seq x y z
N MET A 1 9.91 1.95 1.16
CA MET A 1 8.52 1.66 0.72
C MET A 1 8.18 0.29 1.26
N VAL A 2 7.03 0.12 1.91
CA VAL A 2 6.54 -1.16 2.42
C VAL A 2 5.36 -1.58 1.55
N SER A 3 5.37 -2.80 1.04
CA SER A 3 4.31 -3.38 0.22
C SER A 3 3.63 -4.53 0.94
N TYR A 4 2.38 -4.78 0.58
CA TYR A 4 1.60 -5.93 1.02
C TYR A 4 1.49 -6.95 -0.12
N GLN A 5 1.57 -8.23 0.22
CA GLN A 5 1.35 -9.34 -0.70
C GLN A 5 0.37 -10.32 -0.06
N GLU A 6 -0.63 -10.75 -0.83
CA GLU A 6 -1.62 -11.73 -0.38
C GLU A 6 -0.99 -13.11 -0.13
N ALA A 7 -1.58 -13.84 0.81
CA ALA A 7 -1.19 -15.22 1.06
C ALA A 7 -1.46 -16.11 -0.18
N GLY A 8 -0.59 -17.08 -0.43
CA GLY A 8 -0.75 -18.06 -1.51
C GLY A 8 -0.31 -17.57 -2.91
N LYS A 9 0.00 -16.28 -3.09
CA LYS A 9 0.59 -15.77 -4.35
C LYS A 9 2.11 -16.01 -4.35
N PRO A 10 2.69 -16.65 -5.40
CA PRO A 10 4.13 -16.76 -5.53
C PRO A 10 4.79 -15.38 -5.50
N PHE A 11 5.80 -15.22 -4.66
CA PHE A 11 6.55 -13.98 -4.53
C PHE A 11 8.05 -14.30 -4.42
N TYR A 12 8.84 -13.67 -5.28
CA TYR A 12 10.28 -13.88 -5.40
C TYR A 12 11.00 -12.59 -5.01
N PRO A 13 11.38 -12.41 -3.73
CA PRO A 13 12.10 -11.21 -3.31
C PRO A 13 13.51 -11.19 -3.89
N THR A 14 14.04 -9.99 -4.14
CA THR A 14 15.48 -9.82 -4.42
C THR A 14 16.25 -9.74 -3.10
N ASP A 15 17.57 -9.85 -3.18
CA ASP A 15 18.52 -9.83 -2.05
C ASP A 15 18.51 -8.52 -1.24
N HIS A 16 17.92 -7.44 -1.78
CA HIS A 16 17.77 -6.15 -1.10
C HIS A 16 16.39 -5.93 -0.47
N CYS A 17 15.47 -6.90 -0.62
CA CYS A 17 14.12 -6.83 -0.07
C CYS A 17 14.01 -7.63 1.23
N GLY A 18 13.79 -6.95 2.35
CA GLY A 18 13.35 -7.61 3.57
C GLY A 18 11.93 -8.15 3.42
N VAL A 19 11.70 -9.39 3.84
CA VAL A 19 10.37 -10.02 3.83
C VAL A 19 9.93 -10.33 5.25
N LEU A 20 8.73 -9.89 5.60
CA LEU A 20 8.09 -10.18 6.87
C LEU A 20 6.84 -11.03 6.60
N ARG A 21 6.76 -12.18 7.25
CA ARG A 21 5.56 -13.04 7.23
C ARG A 21 4.85 -12.93 8.57
N VAL A 22 3.57 -12.54 8.52
CA VAL A 22 2.72 -12.55 9.71
C VAL A 22 2.33 -14.00 10.02
N VAL A 23 2.68 -14.47 11.21
CA VAL A 23 2.40 -15.84 11.69
C VAL A 23 1.33 -15.89 12.78
N SER A 24 0.76 -14.74 13.13
CA SER A 24 -0.23 -14.57 14.20
C SER A 24 -1.52 -13.96 13.66
N ASP A 25 -2.66 -14.39 14.18
CA ASP A 25 -3.98 -13.83 13.84
C ASP A 25 -4.28 -12.49 14.53
N ALA A 26 -3.39 -12.02 15.42
CA ALA A 26 -3.57 -10.78 16.16
C ALA A 26 -3.43 -9.52 15.29
N VAL A 27 -2.81 -9.62 14.12
CA VAL A 27 -2.52 -8.48 13.25
C VAL A 27 -2.90 -8.77 11.81
N GLN A 28 -3.68 -7.89 11.20
CA GLN A 28 -4.02 -7.95 9.79
C GLN A 28 -2.77 -7.56 8.96
N PRO A 29 -2.32 -8.36 7.97
CA PRO A 29 -1.04 -8.12 7.28
C PRO A 29 -0.92 -6.82 6.49
N ARG A 30 -2.01 -6.39 5.83
CA ARG A 30 -2.07 -5.10 5.10
C ARG A 30 -2.05 -3.92 6.07
N TYR A 31 -2.74 -4.02 7.21
CA TYR A 31 -2.67 -3.05 8.31
C TYR A 31 -1.24 -2.92 8.82
N LEU A 32 -0.56 -4.05 9.06
CA LEU A 32 0.84 -4.05 9.46
C LEU A 32 1.74 -3.31 8.46
N ALA A 33 1.53 -3.52 7.15
CA ALA A 33 2.29 -2.82 6.11
C ALA A 33 2.14 -1.30 6.22
N HIS A 34 0.92 -0.79 6.45
CA HIS A 34 0.67 0.65 6.64
C HIS A 34 1.35 1.19 7.91
N VAL A 35 1.24 0.46 9.03
CA VAL A 35 1.83 0.91 10.31
C VAL A 35 3.36 0.87 10.25
N LEU A 36 3.95 -0.17 9.65
CA LEU A 36 5.40 -0.25 9.42
C LEU A 36 5.88 0.87 8.49
N GLN A 37 5.12 1.21 7.45
CA GLN A 37 5.45 2.33 6.58
C GLN A 37 5.45 3.66 7.35
N SER A 38 4.51 3.86 8.27
CA SER A 38 4.44 5.05 9.13
C SER A 38 5.59 5.07 10.15
N ALA A 39 5.84 3.95 10.83
CA ALA A 39 6.92 3.81 11.80
C ALA A 39 8.29 4.02 11.16
N GLY A 40 8.53 3.44 9.98
CA GLY A 40 9.78 3.63 9.23
C GLY A 40 10.00 5.07 8.78
N ARG A 41 8.94 5.80 8.43
CA ARG A 41 9.03 7.25 8.14
C ARG A 41 9.40 8.05 9.39
N LYS A 42 8.81 7.73 10.55
CA LYS A 42 9.16 8.36 11.84
C LYS A 42 10.60 8.07 12.24
N ALA A 43 11.07 6.85 12.01
CA ALA A 43 12.46 6.44 12.20
C ALA A 43 13.41 6.99 11.11
N ARG A 44 12.89 7.71 10.11
CA ARG A 44 13.63 8.31 8.98
C ARG A 44 14.43 7.29 8.16
N PHE A 45 13.92 6.06 8.02
CA PHE A 45 14.55 5.08 7.13
C PHE A 45 14.63 5.61 5.70
N SER A 46 15.80 5.44 5.10
CA SER A 46 16.15 5.92 3.77
C SER A 46 17.06 4.92 3.06
N ARG A 47 17.54 5.27 1.86
CA ARG A 47 18.53 4.43 1.14
C ARG A 47 19.85 4.34 1.89
N ASP A 48 20.26 5.43 2.55
CA ASP A 48 21.49 5.50 3.35
C ASP A 48 21.25 4.96 4.77
N TYR A 49 20.08 5.26 5.35
CA TYR A 49 19.66 4.75 6.65
C TYR A 49 18.68 3.59 6.49
N ARG A 50 19.20 2.43 6.09
CA ARG A 50 18.39 1.27 5.73
C ARG A 50 17.63 0.66 6.92
N ALA A 51 16.47 0.08 6.63
CA ALA A 51 15.68 -0.70 7.56
C ALA A 51 16.24 -2.13 7.69
N SER A 52 17.34 -2.29 8.43
CA SER A 52 17.90 -3.62 8.74
C SER A 52 16.97 -4.44 9.64
N ILE A 53 17.20 -5.75 9.75
CA ILE A 53 16.42 -6.64 10.62
C ILE A 53 16.42 -6.13 12.06
N ASP A 54 17.58 -5.77 12.61
CA ASP A 54 17.70 -5.23 13.98
C ASP A 54 16.95 -3.90 14.19
N ARG A 55 16.89 -3.08 13.15
CA ARG A 55 16.17 -1.80 13.21
C ARG A 55 14.66 -2.00 13.10
N ILE A 56 14.22 -2.98 12.31
CA ILE A 56 12.81 -3.34 12.22
C ILE A 56 12.34 -4.02 13.51
N SER A 57 13.15 -4.91 14.10
CA SER A 57 12.80 -5.62 15.34
C SER A 57 12.72 -4.70 16.56
N SER A 58 13.42 -3.56 16.55
CA SER A 58 13.34 -2.55 17.60
C SER A 58 12.18 -1.56 17.45
N LEU A 59 11.39 -1.63 16.36
CA LEU A 59 10.21 -0.80 16.21
C LEU A 59 9.08 -1.27 17.12
N SER A 60 8.48 -0.34 17.85
CA SER A 60 7.20 -0.54 18.54
C SER A 60 6.07 0.06 17.71
N ILE A 61 4.99 -0.70 17.55
CA ILE A 61 3.81 -0.30 16.80
C ILE A 61 2.55 -0.49 17.62
N GLN A 62 1.53 0.32 17.34
CA GLN A 62 0.21 0.14 17.93
C GLN A 62 -0.61 -0.86 17.11
N ALA A 63 -1.04 -1.94 17.77
CA ALA A 63 -1.92 -2.94 17.22
C ALA A 63 -3.25 -2.93 18.02
N PRO A 64 -4.28 -2.22 17.54
CA PRO A 64 -5.63 -2.29 18.14
C PRO A 64 -6.24 -3.67 17.89
N ASP A 65 -7.45 -3.93 18.41
CA ASP A 65 -8.16 -5.19 18.16
C ASP A 65 -8.28 -5.52 16.66
N ILE A 66 -8.23 -6.82 16.32
CA ILE A 66 -8.22 -7.30 14.94
C ILE A 66 -9.44 -6.82 14.14
N ASN A 67 -10.60 -6.64 14.76
CA ASN A 67 -11.80 -6.16 14.09
C ASN A 67 -11.72 -4.66 13.76
N ALA A 68 -11.03 -3.87 14.59
CA ALA A 68 -10.74 -2.46 14.29
C ALA A 68 -9.74 -2.34 13.12
N GLN A 69 -8.72 -3.22 13.10
CA GLN A 69 -7.77 -3.28 11.98
C GLN A 69 -8.49 -3.62 10.66
N ARG A 70 -9.34 -4.65 10.66
CA ARG A 70 -10.09 -5.08 9.46
C ARG A 70 -11.01 -3.99 8.92
N ARG A 71 -11.84 -3.36 9.77
CA ARG A 71 -12.70 -2.24 9.37
C ARG A 71 -11.92 -1.08 8.76
N THR A 72 -10.73 -0.80 9.29
CA THR A 72 -9.84 0.23 8.74
C THR A 72 -9.36 -0.15 7.35
N ILE A 73 -8.97 -1.40 7.14
CA ILE A 73 -8.49 -1.89 5.83
C ILE A 73 -9.62 -1.94 4.80
N GLU A 74 -10.81 -2.39 5.18
CA GLU A 74 -11.99 -2.35 4.30
C GLU A 74 -12.26 -0.93 3.79
N ARG A 75 -12.17 0.07 4.67
CA ARG A 75 -12.33 1.47 4.26
C ARG A 75 -11.21 1.96 3.33
N VAL A 76 -9.97 1.52 3.56
CA VAL A 76 -8.84 1.83 2.67
C VAL A 76 -9.08 1.24 1.28
N GLU A 77 -9.51 -0.01 1.21
CA GLU A 77 -9.82 -0.72 -0.04
C GLU A 77 -10.93 -0.03 -0.83
N GLU A 78 -11.99 0.40 -0.14
CA GLU A 78 -13.08 1.16 -0.75
C GLU A 78 -12.59 2.48 -1.36
N LEU A 79 -11.75 3.23 -0.62
CA LEU A 79 -11.19 4.50 -1.10
C LEU A 79 -10.26 4.29 -2.31
N GLU A 80 -9.43 3.25 -2.29
CA GLU A 80 -8.57 2.91 -3.43
C GLU A 80 -9.40 2.56 -4.67
N MET A 81 -10.50 1.81 -4.51
CA MET A 81 -11.41 1.50 -5.61
C MET A 81 -12.05 2.76 -6.19
N ASN A 82 -12.47 3.70 -5.33
CA ASN A 82 -13.02 4.98 -5.76
C ASN A 82 -11.99 5.81 -6.54
N ILE A 83 -10.72 5.82 -6.12
CA ILE A 83 -9.63 6.50 -6.84
C ILE A 83 -9.44 5.86 -8.23
N ILE A 84 -9.42 4.53 -8.32
CA ILE A 84 -9.27 3.82 -9.60
C ILE A 84 -10.42 4.17 -10.55
N ASN A 85 -11.65 4.17 -10.06
CA ASN A 85 -12.82 4.49 -10.87
C ASN A 85 -12.80 5.96 -11.34
N ALA A 86 -12.49 6.89 -10.45
CA ALA A 86 -12.37 8.30 -10.81
C ALA A 86 -11.26 8.54 -11.86
N GLN A 87 -10.12 7.84 -11.76
CA GLN A 87 -9.06 7.93 -12.76
C GLN A 87 -9.52 7.42 -14.13
N ARG A 88 -10.22 6.28 -14.18
CA ARG A 88 -10.80 5.75 -15.43
C ARG A 88 -11.80 6.72 -16.06
N GLU A 89 -12.63 7.36 -15.25
CA GLU A 89 -13.56 8.38 -15.74
C GLU A 89 -12.82 9.58 -16.33
N LEU A 90 -11.77 10.07 -15.67
CA LEU A 90 -10.94 11.16 -16.18
C LEU A 90 -10.29 10.80 -17.52
N ASP A 91 -9.75 9.58 -17.63
CA ASP A 91 -9.12 9.10 -18.86
C ASP A 91 -10.14 9.06 -20.01
N ASN A 92 -11.33 8.48 -19.78
CA ASN A 92 -12.42 8.44 -20.76
C ASN A 92 -12.90 9.84 -21.19
N LEU A 93 -13.01 10.78 -20.24
CA LEU A 93 -13.39 12.17 -20.55
C LEU A 93 -12.32 12.87 -21.39
N SER A 94 -11.05 12.58 -21.13
CA SER A 94 -9.92 13.13 -21.88
C SER A 94 -9.92 12.65 -23.34
N GLU A 95 -10.25 11.37 -23.57
CA GLU A 95 -10.38 10.78 -24.90
C GLU A 95 -11.54 11.42 -25.67
N ARG A 96 -12.74 11.46 -25.06
CA ARG A 96 -13.92 12.11 -25.65
C ARG A 96 -13.69 13.57 -25.99
N ARG A 97 -13.02 14.33 -25.11
CA ARG A 97 -12.65 15.72 -25.39
C ARG A 97 -11.78 15.82 -26.65
N ASN A 98 -10.78 14.95 -26.78
CA ASN A 98 -9.89 14.94 -27.93
C ASN A 98 -10.65 14.61 -29.23
N GLU A 99 -11.59 13.66 -29.19
CA GLU A 99 -12.46 13.33 -30.32
C GLU A 99 -13.30 14.53 -30.76
N VAL A 100 -13.95 15.23 -29.82
CA VAL A 100 -14.75 16.42 -30.11
C VAL A 100 -13.87 17.51 -30.74
N VAL A 101 -12.72 17.82 -30.14
CA VAL A 101 -11.79 18.83 -30.71
C VAL A 101 -11.35 18.45 -32.12
N ALA A 102 -11.06 17.17 -32.37
CA ALA A 102 -10.68 16.68 -33.69
C ALA A 102 -11.80 16.78 -34.75
N GLN A 103 -13.07 16.81 -34.34
CA GLN A 103 -14.20 17.05 -35.25
C GLN A 103 -14.29 18.50 -35.71
N PHE A 104 -13.93 19.47 -34.86
CA PHE A 104 -13.97 20.91 -35.17
C PHE A 104 -12.73 21.45 -35.88
N LEU A 105 -11.65 20.68 -35.95
CA LEU A 105 -10.41 21.03 -36.66
C LEU A 105 -10.34 20.42 -38.08
N ARG A 106 -11.42 19.78 -38.54
CA ARG A 106 -11.61 19.34 -39.94
C ARG A 106 -12.48 20.35 -40.68
#